data_AF-A0A1G8NH98-F1
#
_entry.id   AF-A0A1G8NH98-F1
#
_cell.length_a   1.000
_cell.length_b   1.000
_cell.length_c   1.000
_cell.angle_alpha   90.00
_cell.angle_beta   90.00
_cell.angle_gamma   90.00
#
_symmetry.space_group_name_H-M   'P 1'
#
loop_
_entity.id
_entity.type
_entity.pdbx_description
1 polymer ?
#
loop_
_entity_poly.entity_id
_entity_poly.type
_entity_poly.pdbx_seq_one_letter_code
_entity_poly.pdbx_strand_id
1 'polypeptide(L)'
;DRSGKKNKSKSKGKPAVGQIFKQMAHGLLNSKYIGWGSFARRLRGRKGPAIAIKATARKLAAQYWRLIVKGADFVEKGLQAYENIIKEQKQRRLEKLAFELNRELVPA
;
A
#
# COMPACT_ATOMS: atom_id res chain seq x y z
N ASP A 1 -16.15 32.50 30.05
CA ASP A 1 -16.41 31.15 29.52
C ASP A 1 -16.70 31.14 28.02
N ARG A 2 -15.70 30.78 27.19
CA ARG A 2 -15.88 30.75 25.72
C ARG A 2 -16.30 29.35 25.26
N SER A 3 -17.55 29.30 24.79
CA SER A 3 -18.26 28.19 24.14
C SER A 3 -17.41 27.34 23.20
N GLY A 4 -17.13 26.09 23.61
CA GLY A 4 -16.35 25.10 22.86
C GLY A 4 -17.20 24.14 22.02
N LYS A 5 -18.17 24.65 21.24
CA LYS A 5 -19.04 23.81 20.41
C LYS A 5 -18.28 23.30 19.18
N LYS A 6 -17.55 22.18 19.36
CA LYS A 6 -16.87 21.47 18.26
C LYS A 6 -17.94 20.83 17.36
N ASN A 7 -18.01 21.25 16.09
CA ASN A 7 -18.80 20.58 15.05
C ASN A 7 -18.30 19.14 14.87
N LYS A 8 -18.87 18.18 15.62
CA LYS A 8 -18.61 16.76 15.42
C LYS A 8 -19.27 16.34 14.11
N SER A 9 -18.49 16.01 13.10
CA SER A 9 -19.03 15.42 11.87
C SER A 9 -19.79 14.15 12.22
N LYS A 10 -20.99 13.95 11.66
CA LYS A 10 -21.75 12.70 11.82
C LYS A 10 -20.88 11.50 11.42
N SER A 11 -20.89 10.45 12.24
CA SER A 11 -20.20 9.20 11.93
C SER A 11 -20.76 8.63 10.62
N LYS A 12 -19.89 8.35 9.65
CA LYS A 12 -20.29 7.73 8.37
C LYS A 12 -20.56 6.21 8.49
N GLY A 13 -20.55 5.66 9.70
CA GLY A 13 -20.79 4.25 9.94
C GLY A 13 -19.73 3.33 9.30
N LYS A 14 -20.10 2.05 9.12
CA LYS A 14 -19.26 1.02 8.48
C LYS A 14 -19.96 0.57 7.19
N PRO A 15 -19.74 1.23 6.04
CA PRO A 15 -20.39 0.85 4.79
C PRO A 15 -19.98 -0.56 4.37
N ALA A 16 -20.92 -1.32 3.80
CA ALA A 16 -20.71 -2.70 3.37
C ALA A 16 -19.54 -2.83 2.38
N VAL A 17 -19.48 -1.93 1.40
CA VAL A 17 -18.38 -1.84 0.43
C VAL A 17 -17.02 -1.70 1.13
N GLY A 18 -16.94 -0.86 2.16
CA GLY A 18 -15.71 -0.68 2.93
C GLY A 18 -15.30 -1.94 3.70
N GLN A 19 -16.26 -2.76 4.14
CA GLN A 19 -15.96 -4.05 4.77
C GLN A 19 -15.47 -5.08 3.75
N ILE A 20 -16.09 -5.15 2.57
CA ILE A 20 -15.68 -6.05 1.49
C ILE A 20 -14.22 -5.79 1.10
N PHE A 21 -13.83 -4.52 0.89
CA PHE A 21 -12.43 -4.18 0.59
C PHE A 21 -11.46 -4.50 1.73
N LYS A 22 -11.89 -4.38 2.99
CA LYS A 22 -11.07 -4.80 4.13
C LYS A 22 -10.89 -6.31 4.17
N GLN A 23 -11.93 -7.08 3.90
CA GLN A 23 -11.85 -8.54 3.83
C GLN A 23 -10.92 -9.01 2.71
N MET A 24 -11.02 -8.41 1.52
CA MET A 24 -10.08 -8.67 0.41
C MET A 24 -8.64 -8.30 0.80
N ALA A 25 -8.43 -7.17 1.48
CA ALA A 25 -7.12 -6.75 1.96
C ALA A 25 -6.52 -7.71 3.00
N HIS A 26 -7.34 -8.37 3.83
CA HIS A 26 -6.90 -9.42 4.74
C HIS A 26 -6.32 -10.63 3.98
N GLY A 27 -6.98 -11.11 2.93
CA GLY A 27 -6.46 -12.19 2.10
C GLY A 27 -5.13 -11.84 1.41
N LEU A 28 -5.04 -10.60 0.90
CA LEU A 28 -3.84 -10.10 0.22
C LEU A 28 -2.61 -9.95 1.13
N LEU A 29 -2.81 -9.75 2.43
CA LEU A 29 -1.70 -9.73 3.40
C LEU A 29 -0.97 -11.07 3.47
N ASN A 30 -1.72 -12.17 3.35
CA ASN A 30 -1.22 -13.54 3.42
C ASN A 30 -0.78 -14.07 2.03
N SER A 31 -1.17 -13.41 0.94
CA SER A 31 -0.80 -13.82 -0.41
C SER A 31 0.70 -13.69 -0.68
N LYS A 32 1.27 -14.74 -1.28
CA LYS A 32 2.66 -14.81 -1.74
C LYS A 32 2.88 -13.99 -3.02
N TYR A 33 1.84 -13.75 -3.83
CA TYR A 33 1.96 -13.11 -5.15
C TYR A 33 1.79 -11.57 -5.14
N ILE A 34 2.78 -10.94 -5.78
CA ILE A 34 2.87 -9.72 -6.64
C ILE A 34 2.25 -8.40 -6.14
N GLY A 35 3.12 -7.40 -5.95
CA GLY A 35 2.80 -5.98 -5.77
C GLY A 35 2.10 -5.60 -4.45
N TRP A 36 0.84 -5.96 -4.31
CA TRP A 36 -0.09 -5.43 -3.30
C TRP A 36 0.15 -5.99 -1.89
N GLY A 37 0.37 -7.30 -1.79
CA GLY A 37 0.75 -7.94 -0.52
C GLY A 37 2.05 -7.38 0.04
N SER A 38 3.01 -7.02 -0.85
CA SER A 38 4.28 -6.41 -0.45
C SER A 38 4.08 -5.05 0.23
N PHE A 39 3.18 -4.21 -0.30
CA PHE A 39 2.83 -2.93 0.30
C PHE A 39 2.20 -3.11 1.68
N ALA A 40 1.22 -4.02 1.77
CA ALA A 40 0.49 -4.29 3.01
C ALA A 40 1.44 -4.81 4.11
N ARG A 41 2.36 -5.74 3.78
CA ARG A 41 3.36 -6.26 4.72
C ARG A 41 4.36 -5.21 5.18
N ARG A 42 4.91 -4.40 4.25
CA ARG A 42 5.81 -3.28 4.61
C ARG A 42 5.13 -2.28 5.54
N LEU A 43 3.87 -1.95 5.26
CA LEU A 43 3.12 -1.01 6.09
C LEU A 43 2.76 -1.61 7.45
N ARG A 44 2.43 -2.91 7.50
CA ARG A 44 2.18 -3.65 8.74
C ARG A 44 3.39 -3.62 9.66
N GLY A 45 4.60 -3.86 9.14
CA GLY A 45 5.82 -3.79 9.95
C GLY A 45 6.11 -2.40 10.53
N ARG A 46 5.68 -1.32 9.84
CA ARG A 46 5.95 0.06 10.28
C ARG A 46 4.86 0.70 11.14
N LYS A 47 3.60 0.33 10.94
CA LYS A 47 2.42 1.03 11.49
C LYS A 47 1.38 0.09 12.12
N GLY A 48 1.62 -1.21 12.11
CA GLY A 48 0.71 -2.21 12.65
C GLY A 48 -0.39 -2.67 11.67
N PRO A 49 -1.08 -3.77 12.02
CA PRO A 49 -1.98 -4.48 11.10
C PRO A 49 -3.23 -3.69 10.75
N ALA A 50 -3.89 -3.05 11.73
CA ALA A 50 -5.15 -2.33 11.50
C ALA A 50 -4.99 -1.18 10.50
N ILE A 51 -3.88 -0.43 10.59
CA ILE A 51 -3.56 0.66 9.66
C ILE A 51 -3.24 0.09 8.27
N ALA A 52 -2.47 -1.00 8.22
CA ALA A 52 -2.11 -1.66 6.97
C ALA A 52 -3.33 -2.14 6.19
N ILE A 53 -4.27 -2.82 6.86
CA ILE A 53 -5.51 -3.32 6.24
C ILE A 53 -6.33 -2.16 5.67
N LYS A 54 -6.55 -1.10 6.47
CA LYS A 54 -7.32 0.08 6.03
C LYS A 54 -6.69 0.75 4.82
N ALA A 55 -5.38 0.96 4.83
CA ALA A 55 -4.66 1.59 3.72
C ALA A 55 -4.68 0.70 2.45
N THR A 56 -4.55 -0.61 2.62
CA THR A 56 -4.60 -1.58 1.51
C THR A 56 -6.00 -1.62 0.89
N ALA A 57 -7.05 -1.67 1.71
CA ALA A 57 -8.43 -1.58 1.26
C ALA A 57 -8.71 -0.30 0.45
N ARG A 58 -8.21 0.86 0.91
CA ARG A 58 -8.36 2.13 0.19
C ARG A 58 -7.68 2.10 -1.18
N LYS A 59 -6.47 1.54 -1.25
CA LYS A 59 -5.73 1.39 -2.49
C LYS A 59 -6.43 0.45 -3.48
N LEU A 60 -6.95 -0.68 -2.99
CA LEU A 60 -7.75 -1.61 -3.80
C LEU A 60 -8.99 -0.92 -4.37
N ALA A 61 -9.75 -0.21 -3.54
CA ALA A 61 -10.92 0.54 -4.00
C ALA A 61 -10.58 1.58 -5.07
N ALA A 62 -9.44 2.26 -4.93
CA ALA A 62 -8.97 3.23 -5.93
C ALA A 62 -8.64 2.57 -7.27
N GLN A 63 -7.99 1.40 -7.25
CA GLN A 63 -7.67 0.69 -8.48
C GLN A 63 -8.87 0.02 -9.11
N TYR A 64 -9.79 -0.52 -8.31
CA TYR A 64 -11.06 -1.04 -8.81
C TYR A 64 -11.82 0.05 -9.59
N TRP A 65 -11.92 1.26 -9.03
CA TRP A 65 -12.53 2.38 -9.73
C TRP A 65 -11.77 2.78 -11.00
N ARG A 66 -10.43 2.84 -10.95
CA ARG A 66 -9.60 3.16 -12.13
C ARG A 66 -9.75 2.12 -13.22
N LEU A 67 -9.86 0.84 -12.86
CA LEU A 67 -10.08 -0.25 -13.81
C LEU A 67 -11.43 -0.06 -14.52
N ILE A 68 -12.49 0.26 -13.78
CA ILE A 68 -13.81 0.52 -14.35
C ILE A 68 -13.82 1.76 -15.25
N VAL A 69 -13.17 2.85 -14.82
CA VAL A 69 -13.27 4.15 -15.51
C VAL A 69 -12.26 4.31 -16.65
N LYS A 70 -11.06 3.74 -16.53
CA LYS A 70 -9.94 3.95 -17.46
C LYS A 70 -9.54 2.71 -18.26
N GLY A 71 -10.13 1.55 -17.97
CA GLY A 71 -9.75 0.28 -18.59
C GLY A 71 -8.50 -0.38 -17.99
N ALA A 72 -8.25 -1.62 -18.41
CA ALA A 72 -7.20 -2.48 -17.86
C ALA A 72 -5.78 -2.01 -18.20
N ASP A 73 -5.55 -1.55 -19.43
CA ASP A 73 -4.22 -1.13 -19.93
C ASP A 73 -3.58 -0.03 -19.06
N PHE A 74 -4.41 0.87 -18.53
CA PHE A 74 -3.96 1.93 -17.63
C PHE A 74 -3.45 1.37 -16.30
N VAL A 75 -4.05 0.28 -15.82
CA VAL A 75 -3.71 -0.35 -14.54
C VAL A 75 -2.40 -1.14 -14.65
N GLU A 76 -2.20 -1.85 -15.76
CA GLU A 76 -0.98 -2.65 -16.00
C GLU A 76 0.28 -1.77 -16.08
N LYS A 77 0.22 -0.69 -16.87
CA LYS A 77 1.32 0.29 -16.96
C LYS A 77 1.68 0.86 -15.59
N GLY A 78 0.66 1.14 -14.77
CA GLY A 78 0.85 1.64 -13.40
C GLY A 78 1.50 0.62 -12.46
N LEU A 79 1.24 -0.68 -12.64
CA LEU A 79 1.83 -1.72 -11.81
C LEU A 79 3.32 -1.93 -12.15
N GLN A 80 3.66 -2.00 -13.43
CA GLN A 80 5.06 -2.14 -13.88
C GLN A 80 5.92 -0.97 -13.40
N ALA A 81 5.43 0.27 -13.55
CA ALA A 81 6.13 1.45 -13.06
C ALA A 81 6.37 1.40 -11.54
N TYR A 82 5.39 0.91 -10.77
CA TYR A 82 5.51 0.77 -9.32
C TYR A 82 6.57 -0.26 -8.92
N GLU A 83 6.63 -1.40 -9.63
CA GLU A 83 7.62 -2.44 -9.37
C GLU A 83 9.04 -1.95 -9.66
N ASN A 84 9.23 -1.20 -10.74
CA ASN A 84 10.52 -0.60 -11.10
C ASN A 84 11.01 0.36 -10.01
N ILE A 85 10.15 1.26 -9.53
CA ILE A 85 10.48 2.17 -8.43
C ILE A 85 10.90 1.41 -7.16
N ILE A 86 10.21 0.31 -6.83
CA ILE A 86 10.58 -0.52 -5.68
C ILE A 86 11.94 -1.18 -5.89
N LYS A 87 12.21 -1.72 -7.08
CA LYS A 87 13.49 -2.35 -7.41
C LYS A 87 14.63 -1.34 -7.27
N GLU A 88 14.50 -0.15 -7.86
CA GLU A 88 15.49 0.93 -7.73
C GLU A 88 15.73 1.33 -6.27
N GLN A 89 14.66 1.49 -5.47
CA GLN A 89 14.80 1.82 -4.05
C GLN A 89 15.52 0.73 -3.26
N LYS A 90 15.32 -0.55 -3.61
CA LYS A 90 16.06 -1.66 -2.99
C LYS A 90 17.53 -1.60 -3.37
N GLN A 91 17.83 -1.36 -4.64
CA GLN A 91 19.19 -1.27 -5.14
C GLN A 91 19.97 -0.13 -4.46
N ARG A 92 19.39 1.07 -4.39
CA ARG A 92 19.99 2.21 -3.68
C ARG A 92 20.24 1.94 -2.19
N ARG A 93 19.36 1.16 -1.55
CA ARG A 93 19.57 0.76 -0.14
C ARG A 93 20.70 -0.26 0.00
N LEU A 94 20.78 -1.20 -0.94
CA LEU A 94 21.84 -2.19 -0.98
C LEU A 94 23.21 -1.52 -1.15
N GLU A 95 23.32 -0.57 -2.09
CA GLU A 95 24.53 0.23 -2.33
C GLU A 95 24.98 0.98 -1.08
N LYS A 96 24.04 1.66 -0.40
CA LYS A 96 24.33 2.38 0.85
C LYS A 96 24.82 1.43 1.95
N LEU A 97 24.18 0.28 2.11
CA LEU A 97 24.56 -0.70 3.11
C LEU A 97 25.94 -1.30 2.81
N ALA A 98 26.25 -1.56 1.54
CA ALA A 98 27.57 -2.03 1.12
C ALA A 98 28.67 -1.00 1.44
N PHE A 99 28.41 0.27 1.15
CA PHE A 99 29.30 1.37 1.50
C PHE A 99 29.53 1.48 3.01
N GLU A 100 28.46 1.43 3.83
CA GLU A 100 28.56 1.45 5.30
C GLU A 100 29.40 0.29 5.86
N LEU A 101 29.39 -0.87 5.18
CA LEU A 101 30.12 -2.07 5.59
C LEU A 101 31.50 -2.21 4.93
N ASN A 102 31.96 -1.22 4.15
CA ASN A 102 33.18 -1.31 3.34
C ASN A 102 33.23 -2.57 2.46
N ARG A 103 32.08 -2.92 1.86
CA ARG A 103 31.93 -4.03 0.93
C ARG A 103 31.64 -3.50 -0.47
N GLU A 104 32.09 -4.24 -1.48
CA GLU A 104 31.79 -3.96 -2.88
C GLU A 104 30.69 -4.91 -3.39
N LEU A 105 29.74 -4.37 -4.16
CA LEU A 105 28.68 -5.16 -4.78
C LEU A 105 29.16 -5.66 -6.13
N VAL A 106 29.30 -6.98 -6.27
CA VAL A 106 29.57 -7.63 -7.56
C VAL A 106 28.24 -8.09 -8.17
N PRO A 107 27.91 -7.72 -9.42
CA PRO A 107 26.72 -8.23 -10.08
C PRO A 107 26.82 -9.76 -10.27
N ALA A 108 25.69 -10.44 -10.09
CA ALA A 108 25.57 -11.88 -10.32
C ALA A 108 25.35 -12.20 -11.80
#